data_AF-A0A1Q4XLB3-F1
#
_entry.id   AF-A0A1Q4XLB3-F1
#
_cell.length_a   1.000
_cell.length_b   1.000
_cell.length_c   1.000
_cell.angle_alpha   90.00
_cell.angle_beta   90.00
_cell.angle_gamma   90.00
#
_symmetry.space_group_name_H-M   'P 1'
#
loop_
_entity.id
_entity.type
_entity.pdbx_description
1 polymer ?
#
loop_
_entity_poly.entity_id
_entity_poly.type
_entity_poly.pdbx_seq_one_letter_code
_entity_poly.pdbx_strand_id
1 'polypeptide(L)'
;MLCYFCGEQTAIVSMEDRLDDTGRVELYCRNTDCDARDITVLVMRDGTRETAQRADVRVLRMIDDPSRPGRLPARRRGVPSGEVSVEIDPFGDEVVGRRRSPGPIDGVDEVGAGAPDA
;
A
#
# COMPACT_ATOMS: atom_id res chain seq x y z
N MET A 1 14.81 -16.11 -5.47
CA MET A 1 15.31 -14.94 -4.72
C MET A 1 14.76 -15.01 -3.31
N LEU A 2 15.34 -14.26 -2.37
CA LEU A 2 14.83 -14.14 -1.01
C LEU A 2 13.53 -13.34 -0.99
N CYS A 3 12.50 -13.82 -0.29
CA CYS A 3 11.34 -13.00 0.07
C CYS A 3 11.65 -12.19 1.32
N TYR A 4 11.57 -10.86 1.23
CA TYR A 4 11.89 -9.97 2.36
C TYR A 4 10.84 -10.00 3.50
N PHE A 5 9.70 -10.65 3.29
CA PHE A 5 8.64 -10.76 4.30
C PHE A 5 8.70 -12.08 5.07
N CYS A 6 8.80 -13.23 4.39
CA CYS A 6 8.84 -14.54 5.06
C CYS A 6 10.25 -15.14 5.19
N GLY A 7 11.27 -14.55 4.57
CA GLY A 7 12.66 -15.05 4.62
C GLY A 7 12.94 -16.29 3.77
N GLU A 8 11.93 -16.85 3.09
CA GLU A 8 12.10 -18.02 2.23
C GLU A 8 12.67 -17.66 0.85
N GLN A 9 13.39 -18.58 0.22
CA GLN A 9 13.95 -18.40 -1.13
C GLN A 9 12.94 -18.67 -2.27
N THR A 10 11.71 -18.18 -2.10
CA THR A 10 10.57 -18.48 -2.98
C THR A 10 10.12 -17.28 -3.82
N ALA A 11 10.76 -16.12 -3.67
CA ALA A 11 10.47 -14.93 -4.47
C ALA A 11 10.98 -15.08 -5.91
N ILE A 12 10.14 -14.70 -6.86
CA ILE A 12 10.43 -14.61 -8.30
C ILE A 12 10.09 -13.21 -8.82
N VAL A 13 10.59 -12.82 -9.99
CA VAL A 13 10.14 -11.58 -10.65
C VAL A 13 8.67 -11.76 -11.01
N SER A 14 7.85 -10.76 -10.71
CA SER A 14 6.42 -10.76 -11.04
C SER A 14 6.22 -10.74 -12.56
N MET A 15 5.10 -11.30 -13.03
CA MET A 15 4.70 -11.15 -14.43
C MET A 15 4.29 -9.70 -14.77
N GLU A 16 3.96 -8.91 -13.76
CA GLU A 16 3.60 -7.49 -13.90
C GLU A 16 4.82 -6.56 -13.88
N ASP A 17 6.01 -7.11 -13.61
CA ASP A 17 7.25 -6.34 -13.60
C ASP A 17 7.55 -5.72 -14.97
N ARG A 18 8.07 -4.50 -14.92
CA ARG A 18 8.35 -3.68 -16.08
C ARG A 18 9.85 -3.58 -16.31
N LEU A 19 10.35 -4.29 -17.32
CA LEU A 19 11.77 -4.27 -17.69
C LEU A 19 12.30 -2.88 -18.07
N ASP A 20 11.44 -1.94 -18.46
CA ASP A 20 11.80 -0.56 -18.78
C ASP A 20 11.86 0.36 -17.54
N ASP A 21 11.38 -0.09 -16.39
CA ASP A 21 11.41 0.65 -15.13
C ASP A 21 12.61 0.22 -14.28
N THR A 22 13.74 0.89 -14.43
CA THR A 22 14.98 0.54 -13.69
C THR A 22 14.98 0.95 -12.22
N GLY A 23 13.99 1.74 -11.78
CA GLY A 23 13.90 2.22 -10.40
C GLY A 23 12.95 1.41 -9.52
N ARG A 24 12.28 0.40 -10.08
CA ARG A 24 11.31 -0.45 -9.39
C ARG A 24 11.38 -1.87 -9.90
N VAL A 25 11.27 -2.83 -8.99
CA VAL A 25 11.14 -4.26 -9.34
C VAL A 25 9.92 -4.82 -8.63
N GLU A 26 9.06 -5.48 -9.37
CA GLU A 26 7.91 -6.20 -8.83
C GLU A 26 8.26 -7.68 -8.67
N LEU A 27 8.04 -8.21 -7.46
CA LEU A 27 8.36 -9.58 -7.07
C LEU A 27 7.09 -10.29 -6.61
N TYR A 28 7.02 -11.59 -6.89
CA TYR A 28 5.95 -12.49 -6.44
C TYR A 28 6.51 -13.58 -5.54
N CYS A 29 5.92 -13.77 -4.36
CA CYS A 29 6.27 -14.85 -3.44
C CYS A 29 5.40 -16.09 -3.68
N ARG A 30 6.03 -17.22 -4.02
CA ARG A 30 5.32 -18.49 -4.26
C ARG A 30 5.03 -19.30 -2.99
N ASN A 31 5.59 -18.93 -1.84
CA ASN A 31 5.28 -19.61 -0.58
C ASN A 31 3.79 -19.43 -0.26
N THR A 32 3.05 -20.53 -0.10
CA THR A 32 1.61 -20.49 0.18
C THR A 32 1.28 -19.91 1.53
N ASP A 33 2.24 -19.97 2.46
CA ASP A 33 2.07 -19.55 3.84
C ASP A 33 2.55 -18.09 4.05
N CYS A 34 2.95 -17.42 2.97
CA CYS A 34 3.33 -16.01 3.00
C CYS A 34 2.14 -15.14 2.62
N ASP A 35 1.76 -14.23 3.52
CA ASP A 35 0.68 -13.26 3.26
C ASP A 35 1.10 -12.19 2.23
N ALA A 36 2.40 -11.88 2.16
CA ALA A 36 2.95 -10.98 1.17
C ALA A 36 3.17 -11.71 -0.16
N ARG A 37 2.16 -11.70 -1.04
CA ARG A 37 2.22 -12.28 -2.38
C ARG A 37 2.92 -11.38 -3.37
N ASP A 38 2.44 -10.15 -3.50
CA ASP A 38 3.01 -9.15 -4.39
C ASP A 38 3.86 -8.16 -3.60
N ILE A 39 5.09 -7.95 -4.05
CA ILE A 39 6.09 -7.17 -3.36
C ILE A 39 6.69 -6.17 -4.35
N THR A 40 6.59 -4.88 -4.07
CA THR A 40 7.26 -3.84 -4.85
C THR A 40 8.53 -3.39 -4.13
N VAL A 41 9.67 -3.57 -4.79
CA VAL A 41 10.96 -3.02 -4.35
C VAL A 41 11.19 -1.72 -5.12
N LEU A 42 11.31 -0.60 -4.40
CA LEU A 42 11.46 0.73 -4.98
C LEU A 42 12.79 1.36 -4.57
N VAL A 43 13.53 1.89 -5.54
CA VAL A 43 14.76 2.64 -5.29
C VAL A 43 14.39 4.04 -4.79
N MET A 44 14.67 4.32 -3.52
CA MET A 44 14.32 5.60 -2.90
C MET A 44 15.41 6.67 -3.08
N ARG A 45 16.67 6.27 -3.21
CA ARG A 45 17.86 7.13 -3.31
C ARG A 45 18.97 6.42 -4.08
N ASP A 46 19.32 6.96 -5.24
CA ASP A 46 20.43 6.53 -6.11
C ASP A 46 21.33 7.70 -6.54
N GLY A 47 21.07 8.91 -6.01
CA GLY A 47 21.76 10.14 -6.39
C GLY A 47 21.25 10.80 -7.68
N THR A 48 20.30 10.21 -8.38
CA THR A 48 19.73 10.78 -9.61
C THR A 48 18.54 11.68 -9.32
N ARG A 49 18.38 12.70 -10.15
CA ARG A 49 17.20 13.60 -10.08
C ARG A 49 15.93 12.88 -10.51
N GLU A 50 16.05 11.95 -11.45
CA GLU A 50 14.93 11.16 -11.98
C GLU A 50 14.26 10.37 -10.86
N THR A 51 15.02 9.57 -10.11
CA THR A 51 14.51 8.82 -8.95
C THR A 51 13.87 9.71 -7.90
N ALA A 52 14.48 10.86 -7.59
CA ALA A 52 13.92 11.82 -6.64
C ALA A 52 12.59 12.45 -7.11
N GLN A 53 12.30 12.44 -8.41
CA GLN A 53 11.09 13.03 -9.00
C GLN A 53 9.97 12.02 -9.24
N ARG A 54 10.22 10.71 -9.11
CA ARG A 54 9.21 9.66 -9.27
C ARG A 54 8.04 9.89 -8.31
N ALA A 55 6.83 9.62 -8.80
CA ALA A 55 5.62 9.94 -8.05
C ALA A 55 5.52 9.15 -6.73
N ASP A 56 5.81 7.85 -6.79
CA ASP A 56 5.87 6.93 -5.65
C ASP A 56 6.91 7.39 -4.61
N VAL A 57 8.14 7.68 -5.03
CA VAL A 57 9.22 8.18 -4.15
C VAL A 57 8.82 9.49 -3.47
N ARG A 58 8.20 10.43 -4.20
CA ARG A 58 7.74 11.70 -3.61
C ARG A 58 6.64 11.49 -2.58
N VAL A 59 5.67 10.63 -2.86
CA VAL A 59 4.56 10.35 -1.93
C VAL A 59 5.08 9.66 -0.68
N LEU A 60 5.94 8.65 -0.83
CA LEU A 60 6.54 7.96 0.31
C LEU A 60 7.38 8.91 1.18
N ARG A 61 8.16 9.81 0.57
CA ARG A 61 8.90 10.83 1.33
C ARG A 61 8.00 11.78 2.13
N MET A 62 6.78 12.06 1.66
CA MET A 62 5.81 12.87 2.43
C MET A 62 5.24 12.11 3.63
N ILE A 63 5.15 10.78 3.53
CA ILE A 63 4.73 9.91 4.63
C ILE A 63 5.86 9.82 5.67
N ASP A 64 7.10 9.61 5.21
CA ASP A 64 8.27 9.46 6.09
C ASP A 64 8.69 10.78 6.78
N ASP A 65 8.47 11.92 6.11
CA ASP A 65 8.82 13.25 6.61
C ASP A 65 7.66 14.24 6.37
N PRO A 66 6.59 14.18 7.19
CA PRO A 66 5.43 15.06 7.04
C PRO A 66 5.75 16.53 7.33
N SER A 67 6.88 16.80 7.99
CA SER A 67 7.36 18.13 8.34
C SER A 67 8.00 18.86 7.15
N ARG A 68 8.28 18.15 6.05
CA ARG A 68 8.66 18.73 4.76
C ARG A 68 7.40 18.92 3.92
N PRO A 69 6.80 20.13 3.87
CA PRO A 69 5.69 20.38 2.97
C PRO A 69 6.19 20.35 1.52
N GLY A 70 6.19 19.16 0.93
CA GLY A 70 6.17 19.02 -0.51
C GLY A 70 4.87 19.61 -1.02
N ARG A 71 4.94 20.45 -2.05
CA ARG A 71 3.78 21.07 -2.69
C ARG A 71 2.85 19.96 -3.21
N LEU A 72 1.85 19.57 -2.40
CA LEU A 72 0.82 18.64 -2.84
C LEU A 72 0.18 19.22 -4.12
N PRO A 73 0.01 18.45 -5.20
CA PRO A 73 -0.84 18.88 -6.30
C PRO A 73 -2.22 19.16 -5.72
N ALA A 74 -2.80 20.31 -6.09
CA ALA A 74 -4.07 20.78 -5.56
C ALA A 74 -5.08 19.63 -5.49
N ARG A 75 -5.61 19.35 -4.30
CA ARG A 75 -6.65 18.34 -4.07
C ARG A 75 -7.72 18.51 -5.15
N ARG A 76 -7.97 17.48 -5.96
CA ARG A 76 -9.20 17.39 -6.75
C ARG A 76 -10.36 17.46 -5.74
N ARG A 77 -11.24 18.45 -5.88
CA ARG A 77 -12.48 18.54 -5.08
C ARG A 77 -13.26 17.24 -5.29
N GLY A 78 -13.52 16.49 -4.23
CA GLY A 78 -14.41 15.33 -4.30
C GLY A 78 -14.03 14.11 -3.45
N VAL A 79 -12.84 14.03 -2.85
CA VAL A 79 -12.52 12.94 -1.92
C VAL A 79 -13.00 13.33 -0.52
N PRO A 80 -13.96 12.61 0.10
CA PRO A 80 -14.34 12.88 1.48
C PRO A 80 -13.11 12.69 2.37
N SER A 81 -12.78 13.74 3.13
CA SER A 81 -11.70 13.70 4.12
C SER A 81 -12.10 12.77 5.26
N GLY A 82 -11.81 11.48 5.12
CA GLY A 82 -11.71 10.62 6.29
C GLY A 82 -10.53 11.12 7.12
N GLU A 83 -10.80 11.51 8.36
CA GLU A 83 -9.76 11.86 9.33
C GLU A 83 -9.02 10.56 9.67
N VAL A 84 -7.79 10.39 9.16
CA VAL A 84 -6.92 9.28 9.54
C VAL A 84 -6.10 9.76 10.74
N SER A 85 -6.53 9.37 11.94
CA SER A 85 -5.73 9.57 13.15
C SER A 85 -4.63 8.50 13.18
N VAL A 86 -3.39 8.91 12.96
CA VAL A 86 -2.22 8.04 13.17
C VAL A 86 -1.79 8.24 14.62
N GLU A 87 -2.12 7.27 15.48
CA GLU A 87 -1.55 7.18 16.82
C GLU A 87 -0.16 6.56 16.67
N ILE A 88 0.88 7.39 16.77
CA ILE A 88 2.27 6.94 16.77
C ILE A 88 2.60 6.54 18.22
N ASP A 89 2.70 5.24 18.49
CA ASP A 89 3.29 4.75 19.75
C ASP A 89 4.79 5.05 19.73
N PRO A 90 5.33 5.88 20.64
CA PRO A 90 6.75 6.23 20.65
C PRO A 90 7.68 5.05 21.02
N PHE A 91 7.15 3.87 21.35
CA PHE A 91 7.94 2.71 21.78
C PHE A 91 7.68 1.41 20.98
N GLY A 92 6.87 1.43 19.92
CA GLY A 92 6.59 0.25 19.09
C GLY A 92 6.77 0.52 17.60
N ASP A 93 7.64 -0.24 16.94
CA ASP A 93 7.93 -0.16 15.49
C ASP A 93 6.76 -0.63 14.58
N GLU A 94 5.52 -0.64 15.08
CA GLU A 94 4.33 -1.11 14.36
C GLU A 94 3.38 0.05 14.05
N VAL A 95 3.33 0.46 12.78
CA VAL A 95 2.35 1.46 12.31
C VAL A 95 1.01 0.76 12.04
N VAL A 96 0.15 0.69 13.05
CA VAL A 96 -1.21 0.13 12.92
C VAL A 96 -2.19 1.21 12.46
N GLY A 97 -2.42 1.33 11.15
CA GLY A 97 -3.46 2.19 10.60
C GLY A 97 -4.86 1.61 10.83
N ARG A 98 -5.62 2.13 11.80
CA ARG A 98 -7.04 1.77 12.00
C ARG A 98 -7.97 2.80 11.37
N ARG A 99 -8.82 2.36 10.44
CA ARG A 99 -10.00 3.14 10.03
C ARG A 99 -11.04 3.09 11.15
N ARG A 100 -11.38 4.24 11.73
CA ARG A 100 -12.65 4.41 12.45
C ARG A 100 -13.70 4.91 11.46
N SER A 101 -14.54 4.03 10.97
CA SER A 101 -15.76 4.44 10.26
C SER A 101 -16.80 4.93 11.28
N PRO A 102 -17.41 6.11 11.12
CA PRO A 102 -18.62 6.45 11.83
C PRO A 102 -19.83 6.03 10.98
N GLY A 103 -20.44 4.89 11.32
CA GLY A 103 -21.80 4.56 10.90
C GLY A 103 -21.95 3.42 9.87
N PRO A 104 -23.14 2.80 9.84
CA PRO A 104 -23.43 1.62 9.01
C PRO A 104 -23.51 2.00 7.52
N ILE A 105 -23.06 1.07 6.69
CA ILE A 105 -23.29 1.08 5.24
C ILE A 105 -24.73 0.67 4.96
N ASP A 106 -25.61 1.64 4.68
CA ASP A 106 -26.88 1.33 4.02
C ASP A 106 -26.59 0.85 2.59
N GLY A 107 -27.03 -0.36 2.26
CA GLY A 107 -27.00 -0.87 0.89
C GLY A 107 -26.43 -2.28 0.73
N VAL A 108 -27.07 -3.28 1.35
CA VAL A 108 -27.13 -4.62 0.77
C VAL A 108 -28.59 -4.91 0.44
N ASP A 109 -28.92 -4.85 -0.85
CA ASP A 109 -30.17 -5.43 -1.36
C ASP A 109 -30.20 -6.91 -0.99
N GLU A 110 -31.23 -7.30 -0.25
CA GLU A 110 -31.50 -8.69 0.12
C GLU A 110 -31.84 -9.50 -1.14
N VAL A 111 -30.92 -10.37 -1.55
CA VAL A 111 -31.23 -11.44 -2.51
C VAL A 111 -31.97 -12.53 -1.74
N GLY A 112 -33.23 -12.75 -2.14
CA GLY A 112 -34.26 -13.49 -1.43
C GLY A 112 -33.88 -14.89 -0.94
N ALA A 113 -34.25 -15.17 0.31
CA ALA A 113 -34.34 -16.51 0.86
C ALA A 113 -35.54 -17.25 0.26
N GLY A 114 -35.29 -18.34 -0.46
CA GLY A 114 -36.30 -19.33 -0.81
C GLY A 114 -36.74 -20.08 0.46
N ALA A 115 -38.06 -20.14 0.68
CA ALA A 115 -38.69 -20.91 1.74
C ALA A 115 -38.55 -22.43 1.51
N PRO A 116 -38.44 -23.26 2.56
CA PRO A 116 -38.76 -24.67 2.46
C PRO A 116 -40.27 -24.89 2.64
N ASP A 117 -40.92 -25.51 1.65
CA ASP A 117 -42.28 -26.05 1.78
C ASP A 117 -42.28 -27.39 2.54
N ALA A 118 -43.45 -27.62 3.16
CA ALA A 118 -43.83 -28.64 4.13
C ALA A 118 -43.68 -30.11 3.72
#